data_AF-A0A965JSP9-F1
#
_entry.id   AF-A0A965JSP9-F1
#
_cell.length_a   1.000
_cell.length_b   1.000
_cell.length_c   1.000
_cell.angle_alpha   90.00
_cell.angle_beta   90.00
_cell.angle_gamma   90.00
#
_symmetry.space_group_name_H-M   'P 1'
#
loop_
_entity.id
_entity.type
_entity.pdbx_description
1 polymer ?
#
loop_
_entity_poly.entity_id
_entity_poly.type
_entity_poly.pdbx_seq_one_letter_code
_entity_poly.pdbx_strand_id
1 'polypeptide(L)'
;MSKTTVFVRNPYNYDMSKVSDETGLECKDPSLAQQHMKDECDINVIVERFGVTGELPTAPIPPQYGDFSGVTDYHTAINAVRASEEAFMALPAKIRARFDHDPNSLLQFLQDESNRNEAIEIGLIDGEPVVAPIVSAVETPKPEA
;
A
#
# COMPACT_ATOMS: atom_id res chain seq x y z
N MET A 1 12.34 32.55 52.65
CA MET A 1 12.98 31.94 51.48
C MET A 1 11.87 31.31 50.64
N SER A 2 11.57 31.88 49.47
CA SER A 2 10.53 31.35 48.57
C SER A 2 11.03 30.03 47.97
N LYS A 3 10.29 28.93 48.16
CA LYS A 3 10.59 27.64 47.53
C LYS A 3 10.19 27.73 46.05
N THR A 4 11.17 27.82 45.16
CA THR A 4 10.94 27.62 43.72
C THR A 4 10.56 26.15 43.50
N THR A 5 9.28 25.88 43.30
CA THR A 5 8.81 24.56 42.88
C THR A 5 9.11 24.38 41.40
N VAL A 6 9.93 23.40 41.05
CA VAL A 6 10.24 23.07 39.65
C VAL A 6 8.98 22.53 38.98
N PHE A 7 8.56 23.17 37.89
CA PHE A 7 7.45 22.70 37.07
C PHE A 7 7.94 21.57 36.16
N VAL A 8 7.45 20.34 36.40
CA VAL A 8 7.77 19.17 35.57
C VAL A 8 6.64 18.96 34.57
N ARG A 9 6.98 18.98 33.28
CA ARG A 9 6.04 18.72 32.18
C ARG A 9 5.60 17.24 32.20
N ASN A 10 4.28 17.01 32.19
CA ASN A 10 3.67 15.69 32.06
C ASN A 10 2.56 15.73 30.98
N PRO A 11 2.14 14.59 30.39
CA PRO A 11 1.18 14.58 29.28
C PRO A 11 -0.21 15.18 29.59
N TYR A 12 -0.51 15.45 30.85
CA TYR A 12 -1.81 15.92 31.33
C TYR A 12 -1.77 17.35 31.91
N ASN A 13 -0.59 17.99 31.96
CA ASN A 13 -0.40 19.26 32.67
C ASN A 13 0.05 20.43 31.77
N TYR A 14 0.21 20.20 30.47
CA TYR A 14 0.48 21.24 29.49
C TYR A 14 -0.05 20.86 28.10
N ASP A 15 -0.27 21.88 27.27
CA ASP A 15 -0.64 21.71 25.88
C ASP A 15 0.60 21.39 25.03
N MET A 16 0.66 20.16 24.54
CA MET A 16 1.77 19.65 23.72
C MET A 16 1.89 20.40 22.40
N SER A 17 0.75 20.74 21.77
CA SER A 17 0.72 21.41 20.47
C SER A 17 1.24 22.83 20.59
N LYS A 18 0.75 23.57 21.58
CA LYS A 18 1.20 24.95 21.81
C LYS A 18 2.71 25.03 22.11
N VAL A 19 3.24 24.10 22.91
CA VAL A 19 4.69 24.05 23.20
C VAL A 19 5.49 23.68 21.96
N SER A 20 4.97 22.81 21.09
CA SER A 20 5.61 22.48 19.81
C SER A 20 5.77 23.73 18.94
N ASP A 21 4.73 24.57 18.85
CA ASP A 21 4.77 25.80 18.05
C ASP A 21 5.73 26.84 18.66
N GLU A 22 5.73 26.98 19.99
CA GLU A 22 6.62 27.92 20.69
C GLU A 22 8.11 27.52 20.64
N THR A 23 8.40 26.22 20.60
CA THR A 23 9.79 25.69 20.61
C THR A 23 10.29 25.30 19.23
N GLY A 24 9.41 25.28 18.23
CA GLY A 24 9.73 24.99 16.84
C GLY A 24 10.72 26.00 16.27
N LEU A 25 11.68 25.51 15.48
CA LEU A 25 12.60 26.36 14.76
C LEU A 25 11.90 26.92 13.51
N GLU A 26 11.74 28.24 13.45
CA GLU A 26 11.24 28.94 12.26
C GLU A 26 12.40 29.67 11.55
N CYS A 27 12.82 29.15 10.40
CA CYS A 27 13.91 29.73 9.61
C CYS A 27 13.41 30.91 8.76
N LYS A 28 13.50 32.15 9.29
CA LYS A 28 13.06 33.38 8.60
C LYS A 28 14.11 33.98 7.66
N ASP A 29 15.34 33.51 7.73
CA ASP A 29 16.43 34.00 6.90
C ASP A 29 16.25 33.57 5.43
N PRO A 30 16.82 34.32 4.47
CA PRO A 30 16.77 33.93 3.06
C PRO A 30 17.35 32.52 2.84
N SER A 31 16.58 31.64 2.20
CA SER A 31 16.98 30.26 1.97
C SER A 31 18.14 30.16 0.98
N LEU A 32 19.17 29.41 1.35
CA LEU A 32 20.30 29.06 0.48
C LEU A 32 20.06 27.75 -0.31
N ALA A 33 18.91 27.10 -0.12
CA ALA A 33 18.56 25.86 -0.79
C ALA A 33 18.09 26.10 -2.23
N GLN A 34 18.28 25.09 -3.09
CA GLN A 34 17.80 25.12 -4.47
C GLN A 34 16.27 24.96 -4.49
N GLN A 35 15.56 26.08 -4.67
CA GLN A 35 14.10 26.12 -4.54
C GLN A 35 13.35 25.30 -5.60
N HIS A 36 13.98 25.01 -6.75
CA HIS A 36 13.36 24.22 -7.82
C HIS A 36 13.16 22.74 -7.43
N MET A 37 13.88 22.23 -6.43
CA MET A 37 13.73 20.86 -5.91
C MET A 37 12.74 20.77 -4.74
N LYS A 38 12.06 21.87 -4.39
CA LYS A 38 11.16 21.93 -3.22
C LYS A 38 10.12 20.81 -3.26
N ASP A 39 9.43 20.65 -4.38
CA ASP A 39 8.34 19.69 -4.52
C ASP A 39 8.81 18.23 -4.53
N GLU A 40 10.10 17.99 -4.81
CA GLU A 40 10.69 16.66 -4.73
C GLU A 40 11.03 16.28 -3.28
N CYS A 41 11.34 17.27 -2.44
CA CYS A 41 11.74 17.05 -1.05
C CYS A 41 10.62 17.30 -0.02
N ASP A 42 9.46 17.83 -0.44
CA ASP A 42 8.32 18.06 0.45
C ASP A 42 7.59 16.76 0.76
N ILE A 43 7.52 16.40 2.05
CA ILE A 43 6.87 15.16 2.51
C ILE A 43 5.40 15.06 2.07
N ASN A 44 4.68 16.18 2.01
CA ASN A 44 3.28 16.16 1.62
C ASN A 44 3.13 15.77 0.14
N VAL A 45 4.02 16.30 -0.70
CA VAL A 45 4.04 15.99 -2.14
C VAL A 45 4.53 14.56 -2.38
N ILE A 46 5.52 14.08 -1.61
CA ILE A 46 5.99 12.70 -1.69
C ILE A 46 4.87 11.72 -1.33
N VAL A 47 4.13 11.98 -0.24
CA VAL A 47 3.02 11.12 0.19
C VAL A 47 1.86 11.17 -0.80
N GLU A 48 1.53 12.33 -1.35
CA GLU A 48 0.51 12.49 -2.38
C GLU A 48 0.89 11.70 -3.65
N ARG A 49 2.13 11.86 -4.14
CA ARG A 49 2.65 11.13 -5.30
C ARG A 49 2.67 9.64 -5.03
N PHE A 50 3.17 9.20 -3.88
CA PHE A 50 3.18 7.79 -3.48
C PHE A 50 1.77 7.20 -3.42
N GLY A 51 0.78 7.96 -2.94
CA GLY A 51 -0.63 7.53 -2.95
C GLY A 51 -1.19 7.28 -4.35
N VAL A 52 -0.62 7.93 -5.39
CA VAL A 52 -1.02 7.80 -6.78
C VAL A 52 -0.15 6.80 -7.56
N THR A 53 1.16 6.82 -7.36
CA THR A 53 2.14 6.03 -8.12
C THR A 53 2.56 4.74 -7.44
N GLY A 54 2.42 4.62 -6.11
CA GLY A 54 2.88 3.46 -5.33
C GLY A 54 4.39 3.33 -5.16
N GLU A 55 5.17 4.26 -5.72
CA GLU A 55 6.63 4.24 -5.69
C GLU A 55 7.18 5.39 -4.84
N LEU A 56 7.99 5.06 -3.83
CA LEU A 56 8.79 6.06 -3.13
C LEU A 56 9.93 6.52 -4.05
N PRO A 57 10.41 7.77 -3.95
CA PRO A 57 11.61 8.19 -4.65
C PRO A 57 12.79 7.32 -4.21
N THR A 58 13.16 6.35 -5.05
CA THR A 58 14.22 5.39 -4.76
C THR A 58 15.58 6.06 -4.97
N ALA A 59 16.37 6.15 -3.92
CA ALA A 59 17.82 6.32 -4.08
C ALA A 59 18.36 5.12 -4.90
N PRO A 60 19.37 5.31 -5.78
CA PRO A 60 19.89 4.23 -6.59
C PRO A 60 20.37 3.07 -5.71
N ILE A 61 19.65 1.95 -5.76
CA ILE A 61 19.94 0.74 -4.98
C ILE A 61 21.13 0.04 -5.65
N PRO A 62 22.22 -0.28 -4.91
CA PRO A 62 23.34 -1.02 -5.48
C PRO A 62 22.93 -2.46 -5.84
N PRO A 63 23.41 -3.01 -6.99
CA PRO A 63 23.06 -4.36 -7.40
C PRO A 63 23.63 -5.41 -6.44
N GLN A 64 22.80 -6.36 -6.03
CA GLN A 64 23.20 -7.53 -5.23
C GLN A 64 23.00 -8.82 -6.03
N TYR A 65 23.98 -9.72 -5.97
CA TYR A 65 23.92 -11.05 -6.57
C TYR A 65 23.69 -12.08 -5.46
N GLY A 66 22.63 -12.88 -5.58
CA GLY A 66 22.31 -14.00 -4.69
C GLY A 66 22.18 -15.31 -5.45
N ASP A 67 22.68 -16.41 -4.87
CA ASP A 67 22.50 -17.78 -5.35
C ASP A 67 21.17 -18.34 -4.80
N PHE A 68 20.31 -18.85 -5.69
CA PHE A 68 18.96 -19.35 -5.38
C PHE A 68 18.80 -20.86 -5.64
N SER A 69 19.91 -21.60 -5.67
CA SER A 69 19.94 -22.99 -6.18
C SER A 69 19.34 -24.08 -5.27
N GLY A 70 18.61 -23.76 -4.20
CA GLY A 70 17.87 -24.80 -3.48
C GLY A 70 16.97 -24.30 -2.36
N VAL A 71 15.64 -24.37 -2.54
CA VAL A 71 14.73 -24.25 -1.40
C VAL A 71 13.52 -25.18 -1.55
N THR A 72 13.57 -26.30 -0.82
CA THR A 72 12.47 -27.22 -0.48
C THR A 72 12.48 -27.46 1.04
N ASP A 73 12.65 -26.38 1.81
CA ASP A 73 12.90 -26.40 3.26
C ASP A 73 11.89 -25.49 4.00
N TYR A 74 11.69 -25.69 5.31
CA TYR A 74 10.79 -24.88 6.17
C TYR A 74 11.00 -23.37 5.99
N HIS A 75 12.25 -22.99 5.71
CA HIS A 75 12.64 -21.63 5.36
C HIS A 75 11.91 -21.07 4.12
N THR A 76 11.74 -21.85 3.05
CA THR A 76 10.97 -21.43 1.87
C THR A 76 9.48 -21.33 2.16
N ALA A 77 8.92 -22.22 2.99
CA ALA A 77 7.51 -22.09 3.40
C ALA A 77 7.27 -20.78 4.17
N ILE A 78 8.14 -20.44 5.13
CA ILE A 78 8.06 -19.16 5.86
C ILE A 78 8.28 -17.96 4.93
N ASN A 79 9.21 -18.05 3.99
CA ASN A 79 9.45 -16.97 3.05
C ASN A 79 8.28 -16.77 2.09
N ALA A 80 7.59 -17.83 1.68
CA ALA A 80 6.37 -17.73 0.88
C ALA A 80 5.21 -17.09 1.66
N VAL A 81 5.04 -17.44 2.94
CA VAL A 81 4.06 -16.78 3.83
C VAL A 81 4.37 -15.30 3.98
N ARG A 82 5.63 -14.96 4.29
CA ARG A 82 6.06 -13.56 4.44
C ARG A 82 5.88 -12.77 3.14
N ALA A 83 6.25 -13.34 2.00
CA ALA A 83 6.05 -12.71 0.69
C ALA A 83 4.56 -12.45 0.40
N SER A 84 3.66 -13.35 0.86
CA SER A 84 2.22 -13.17 0.70
C SER A 84 1.68 -12.03 1.59
N GLU A 85 2.15 -11.93 2.83
CA GLU A 85 1.83 -10.82 3.74
C GLU A 85 2.33 -9.48 3.19
N GLU A 86 3.56 -9.45 2.68
CA GLU A 86 4.16 -8.25 2.06
C GLU A 86 3.37 -7.83 0.81
N ALA A 87 3.00 -8.77 -0.05
CA ALA A 87 2.18 -8.51 -1.23
C ALA A 87 0.79 -7.97 -0.86
N PHE A 88 0.16 -8.51 0.19
CA PHE A 88 -1.11 -7.98 0.70
C PHE A 88 -0.95 -6.56 1.26
N MET A 89 0.15 -6.29 1.97
CA MET A 89 0.42 -4.97 2.54
C MET A 89 0.75 -3.91 1.49
N ALA A 90 1.27 -4.31 0.33
CA ALA A 90 1.48 -3.45 -0.82
C ALA A 90 0.17 -3.01 -1.49
N LEU A 91 -0.97 -3.67 -1.20
CA LEU A 91 -2.26 -3.27 -1.75
C LEU A 91 -2.73 -1.90 -1.18
N PRO A 92 -3.50 -1.12 -1.97
CA PRO A 92 -4.08 0.14 -1.51
C PRO A 92 -4.85 -0.01 -0.19
N ALA A 93 -4.74 0.98 0.70
CA ALA A 93 -5.35 0.94 2.03
C ALA A 93 -6.87 0.68 1.99
N LYS A 94 -7.56 1.17 0.95
CA LYS A 94 -9.00 0.95 0.74
C LYS A 94 -9.34 -0.53 0.50
N ILE A 95 -8.47 -1.27 -0.19
CA ILE A 95 -8.65 -2.69 -0.44
C ILE A 95 -8.32 -3.48 0.84
N ARG A 96 -7.23 -3.14 1.53
CA ARG A 96 -6.88 -3.77 2.82
C ARG A 96 -7.97 -3.61 3.88
N ALA A 97 -8.55 -2.42 3.99
CA ALA A 97 -9.64 -2.14 4.91
C ALA A 97 -10.91 -2.95 4.59
N ARG A 98 -11.14 -3.31 3.32
CA ARG A 98 -12.29 -4.14 2.91
C ARG A 98 -12.21 -5.56 3.45
N PHE A 99 -11.00 -6.09 3.60
CA PHE A 99 -10.73 -7.45 4.10
C PHE A 99 -10.23 -7.45 5.55
N ASP A 100 -10.55 -6.40 6.32
CA ASP A 100 -10.14 -6.22 7.73
C ASP A 100 -8.64 -6.41 7.98
N HIS A 101 -7.81 -6.03 7.00
CA HIS A 101 -6.36 -6.23 7.02
C HIS A 101 -5.91 -7.70 7.15
N ASP A 102 -6.78 -8.66 6.85
CA ASP A 102 -6.47 -10.09 6.86
C ASP A 102 -6.22 -10.63 5.43
N PRO A 103 -5.00 -11.11 5.13
CA PRO A 103 -4.68 -11.71 3.83
C PRO A 103 -5.44 -13.01 3.55
N ASN A 104 -5.83 -13.76 4.60
CA ASN A 104 -6.58 -15.01 4.42
C ASN A 104 -8.01 -14.73 3.93
N SER A 105 -8.64 -13.65 4.42
CA SER A 105 -9.96 -13.21 3.97
C SER A 105 -9.97 -12.81 2.48
N LEU A 106 -8.90 -12.19 1.99
CA LEU A 106 -8.73 -11.92 0.56
C LEU A 106 -8.60 -13.21 -0.27
N LEU A 107 -7.82 -14.17 0.21
CA LEU A 107 -7.64 -15.47 -0.45
C LEU A 107 -8.96 -16.24 -0.58
N GLN A 108 -9.77 -16.26 0.48
CA GLN A 108 -11.10 -16.89 0.44
C GLN A 108 -12.03 -16.20 -0.55
N PHE A 109 -11.99 -14.86 -0.61
CA PHE A 109 -12.75 -14.09 -1.59
C PHE A 109 -12.37 -14.44 -3.04
N LEU A 110 -11.07 -14.59 -3.32
CA LEU A 110 -10.56 -14.95 -4.66
C LEU A 110 -10.79 -16.43 -5.04
N GLN A 111 -10.94 -17.32 -4.06
CA GLN A 111 -11.23 -18.74 -4.30
C GLN A 111 -12.69 -19.00 -4.72
N ASP A 112 -13.59 -18.07 -4.42
CA ASP A 112 -14.99 -18.16 -4.83
C ASP A 112 -15.18 -17.55 -6.23
N GLU A 113 -15.51 -18.39 -7.22
CA GLU A 113 -15.72 -17.97 -8.61
C GLU A 113 -16.84 -16.93 -8.77
N SER A 114 -17.81 -16.90 -7.85
CA SER A 114 -18.91 -15.93 -7.91
C SER A 114 -18.46 -14.49 -7.65
N ASN A 115 -17.37 -14.31 -6.91
CA ASN A 115 -16.77 -13.02 -6.58
C ASN A 115 -15.84 -12.49 -7.67
N ARG A 116 -15.61 -13.26 -8.74
CA ARG A 116 -14.65 -12.90 -9.80
C ARG A 116 -15.03 -11.60 -10.52
N ASN A 117 -16.31 -11.34 -10.73
CA ASN A 117 -16.77 -10.08 -11.35
C ASN A 117 -16.46 -8.87 -10.47
N GLU A 118 -16.68 -9.01 -9.16
CA GLU A 118 -16.38 -7.99 -8.18
C GLU A 118 -14.86 -7.79 -8.02
N ALA A 119 -14.07 -8.88 -8.14
CA ALA A 119 -12.61 -8.84 -8.13
C ALA A 119 -12.01 -8.09 -9.35
N ILE A 120 -12.67 -8.17 -10.50
CA ILE A 120 -12.29 -7.39 -11.70
C ILE A 120 -12.64 -5.91 -11.49
N GLU A 121 -13.81 -5.60 -10.95
CA GLU A 121 -14.25 -4.22 -10.71
C GLU A 121 -13.32 -3.46 -9.75
N ILE A 122 -12.80 -4.14 -8.74
CA ILE A 122 -11.85 -3.57 -7.77
C ILE A 122 -10.38 -3.64 -8.22
N GLY A 123 -10.11 -4.14 -9.42
CA GLY A 123 -8.77 -4.18 -9.99
C GLY A 123 -7.84 -5.19 -9.32
N LEU A 124 -8.39 -6.23 -8.67
CA LEU A 124 -7.60 -7.32 -8.09
C LEU A 124 -7.23 -8.40 -9.13
N ILE A 125 -7.98 -8.47 -10.24
CA ILE A 125 -7.72 -9.38 -11.36
C ILE A 125 -7.71 -8.54 -12.65
N ASP A 126 -6.63 -8.64 -13.42
CA ASP A 126 -6.56 -8.07 -14.77
C ASP A 126 -7.59 -8.78 -15.66
N GLY A 127 -8.56 -8.02 -16.16
CA GLY A 127 -9.65 -8.56 -16.96
C GLY A 127 -9.20 -8.84 -18.39
N GLU A 128 -9.13 -10.11 -18.79
CA GLU A 128 -9.80 -10.48 -20.04
C GLU A 128 -11.26 -10.77 -19.71
N PRO A 129 -12.23 -10.13 -20.40
CA PRO A 129 -13.63 -10.42 -20.18
C PRO A 129 -13.84 -11.92 -20.42
N VAL A 130 -14.53 -12.59 -19.51
CA VAL A 130 -15.03 -13.94 -19.77
C VAL A 130 -16.04 -13.77 -20.90
N VAL A 131 -15.58 -13.90 -22.15
CA VAL A 131 -16.45 -14.21 -23.26
C VAL A 131 -16.92 -15.61 -22.93
N ALA A 132 -18.08 -15.71 -22.27
CA ALA A 132 -18.80 -16.97 -22.17
C ALA A 132 -18.83 -17.54 -23.60
N PRO A 133 -18.39 -18.79 -23.83
CA PRO A 133 -18.55 -19.39 -25.14
C PRO A 133 -20.06 -19.44 -25.36
N ILE A 134 -20.55 -18.56 -26.22
CA ILE A 134 -21.86 -18.68 -26.83
C ILE A 134 -21.85 -20.03 -27.53
N VAL A 135 -22.39 -21.04 -26.85
CA VAL A 135 -22.74 -22.33 -27.44
C VAL A 135 -23.79 -21.98 -28.48
N SER A 136 -23.33 -21.71 -29.69
CA SER A 136 -24.16 -21.48 -30.86
C SER A 136 -24.77 -22.83 -31.23
N ALA A 137 -25.82 -23.21 -30.51
CA ALA A 137 -26.78 -24.19 -30.98
C ALA A 137 -27.58 -23.51 -32.11
N VAL A 138 -26.98 -23.44 -33.30
CA VAL A 138 -27.73 -23.26 -34.54
C VAL A 138 -28.46 -24.57 -34.76
N GLU A 139 -29.69 -24.64 -34.27
CA GLU A 139 -30.67 -25.61 -34.74
C GLU A 139 -30.83 -25.40 -36.25
N THR A 140 -30.37 -26.37 -37.04
CA THR A 140 -30.67 -26.43 -38.47
C THR A 140 -32.14 -26.81 -38.63
N PRO A 141 -32.98 -26.00 -39.29
CA PRO A 141 -34.32 -26.44 -39.64
C PRO A 141 -34.20 -27.59 -40.65
N LYS A 142 -34.77 -28.73 -40.25
CA LYS A 142 -34.99 -29.93 -41.06
C LYS A 142 -35.61 -29.56 -42.41
N PRO A 143 -35.10 -30.11 -43.54
CA PRO A 143 -35.79 -29.94 -44.82
C PRO A 143 -37.06 -30.79 -44.81
N GLU A 144 -38.22 -30.15 -44.93
CA GLU A 144 -39.45 -30.84 -45.29
C GLU A 144 -39.44 -31.14 -46.79
N ALA A 145 -39.92 -32.34 -47.12
CA ALA A 145 -39.95 -32.96 -48.44
C ALA A 145 -41.13 -32.47 -49.28
#